data_AF-A0A502XP05-F1
#
_entry.id   AF-A0A502XP05-F1
#
_cell.length_a   1.000
_cell.length_b   1.000
_cell.length_c   1.000
_cell.angle_alpha   90.00
_cell.angle_beta   90.00
_cell.angle_gamma   90.00
#
_symmetry.space_group_name_H-M   'P 1'
#
loop_
_entity.id
_entity.type
_entity.pdbx_description
1 polymer ?
#
loop_
_entity_poly.entity_id
_entity_poly.type
_entity_poly.pdbx_seq_one_letter_code
_entity_poly.pdbx_strand_id
1 'polypeptide(L)' 'MELERPERLQVMLTQDELAALENWRFDKRMPSRSAAVRELLRRGLASDGFLTAEMGAKSQEFGVLRPNGDGKTPPEQAE' A
#
# COMPACT_ATOMS: atom_id res chain seq x y z
N MET A 1 -6.03 -6.09 -31.84
CA MET A 1 -5.58 -5.56 -30.54
C MET A 1 -5.65 -6.69 -29.55
N GLU A 2 -4.50 -7.22 -29.17
CA GLU A 2 -4.40 -8.25 -28.13
C GLU A 2 -4.79 -7.60 -26.81
N LEU A 3 -5.89 -8.03 -26.20
CA LEU A 3 -6.25 -7.57 -24.86
C LEU A 3 -5.23 -8.20 -23.91
N GLU A 4 -4.20 -7.45 -23.53
CA GLU A 4 -3.19 -7.90 -22.57
C GLU A 4 -3.92 -8.47 -21.34
N ARG A 5 -3.65 -9.73 -21.02
CA ARG A 5 -4.36 -10.41 -19.95
C ARG A 5 -4.02 -9.70 -18.64
N PRO A 6 -5.02 -9.29 -17.84
CA PRO A 6 -4.74 -8.64 -16.57
C PRO A 6 -3.99 -9.62 -15.65
N GLU A 7 -2.82 -9.20 -15.17
CA GLU A 7 -2.06 -9.94 -14.17
C GLU A 7 -2.68 -9.79 -12.77
N ARG A 8 -2.57 -10.85 -11.95
CA ARG A 8 -3.06 -10.85 -10.57
C ARG A 8 -1.95 -10.41 -9.62
N LEU A 9 -2.15 -9.27 -8.96
CA LEU A 9 -1.28 -8.80 -7.88
C LEU A 9 -1.70 -9.41 -6.54
N GLN A 10 -0.77 -10.07 -5.84
CA GLN A 10 -0.92 -10.49 -4.44
C GLN A 10 -0.10 -9.55 -3.56
N VAL A 11 -0.70 -9.04 -2.49
CA VAL A 11 -0.03 -8.15 -1.52
C VAL A 11 -0.30 -8.66 -0.12
N MET A 12 0.73 -8.67 0.71
CA MET A 12 0.63 -8.98 2.13
C MET A 12 0.23 -7.72 2.89
N LEU A 13 -0.85 -7.81 3.66
CA LEU A 13 -1.35 -6.73 4.51
C LEU A 13 -1.55 -7.28 5.92
N THR A 14 -1.29 -6.44 6.90
CA THR A 14 -1.73 -6.67 8.28
C THR A 14 -3.26 -6.61 8.37
N GLN A 15 -3.81 -7.10 9.48
CA GLN A 15 -5.26 -7.07 9.70
C GLN A 15 -5.81 -5.62 9.71
N ASP A 16 -5.07 -4.69 10.31
CA ASP A 16 -5.47 -3.29 10.40
C ASP A 16 -5.46 -2.59 9.03
N GLU A 17 -4.46 -2.88 8.19
CA GLU A 17 -4.39 -2.35 6.84
C GLU A 17 -5.52 -2.89 5.95
N LEU A 18 -5.84 -4.19 6.08
CA LEU A 18 -6.98 -4.78 5.38
C LEU A 18 -8.30 -4.12 5.83
N ALA A 19 -8.49 -3.91 7.14
CA ALA A 19 -9.66 -3.25 7.67
C ALA A 19 -9.78 -1.79 7.20
N ALA A 20 -8.67 -1.06 7.17
CA ALA A 20 -8.63 0.31 6.66
C ALA A 20 -9.01 0.39 5.17
N LEU A 21 -8.52 -0.54 4.35
CA LEU A 21 -8.91 -0.66 2.94
C LEU A 21 -10.41 -0.95 2.80
N GLU A 22 -10.96 -1.83 3.65
CA GLU A 22 -12.39 -2.16 3.61
C GLU A 22 -13.26 -0.98 4.05
N ASN A 23 -12.93 -0.31 5.15
CA ASN A 23 -13.62 0.89 5.60
C ASN A 23 -13.64 1.97 4.52
N TRP A 24 -12.48 2.25 3.92
CA TRP A 24 -12.39 3.22 2.83
C TRP A 24 -13.22 2.81 1.62
N ARG A 25 -13.25 1.51 1.28
CA ARG A 25 -14.10 0.97 0.20
C ARG A 25 -15.58 1.24 0.48
N PHE A 26 -16.04 1.01 1.71
CA PHE A 26 -17.43 1.28 2.11
C PHE A 26 -17.74 2.78 2.08
N ASP A 27 -16.89 3.61 2.66
CA ASP A 27 -17.06 5.07 2.72
C ASP A 27 -17.14 5.70 1.32
N LYS A 28 -16.31 5.22 0.39
CA LYS A 28 -16.29 5.69 -0.99
C LYS A 28 -17.24 4.92 -1.91
N ARG A 29 -18.07 4.03 -1.35
CA ARG A 29 -19.06 3.21 -2.07
C ARG A 29 -18.48 2.45 -3.25
N MET A 30 -17.25 1.96 -3.09
CA MET A 30 -16.54 1.23 -4.12
C MET A 30 -17.15 -0.17 -4.28
N PRO A 31 -17.44 -0.61 -5.52
CA PRO A 31 -18.22 -1.80 -5.79
C PRO A 31 -17.49 -3.11 -5.46
N SER A 32 -16.15 -3.09 -5.40
CA SER A 32 -15.34 -4.25 -5.06
C SER A 32 -14.02 -3.85 -4.41
N ARG A 33 -13.35 -4.81 -3.75
CA ARG A 33 -12.00 -4.60 -3.20
C ARG A 33 -11.01 -4.25 -4.32
N SER A 34 -11.10 -4.91 -5.46
CA SER A 34 -10.26 -4.60 -6.63
C SER A 34 -10.47 -3.19 -7.15
N ALA A 35 -11.71 -2.69 -7.16
CA ALA A 35 -12.00 -1.30 -7.55
C ALA A 35 -11.35 -0.32 -6.57
N ALA A 36 -11.44 -0.59 -5.26
CA ALA A 36 -10.80 0.23 -4.25
C ALA A 36 -9.28 0.26 -4.38
N VAL A 37 -8.65 -0.90 -4.54
CA VAL A 37 -7.19 -0.99 -4.75
C VAL A 37 -6.76 -0.23 -6.00
N ARG A 38 -7.48 -0.40 -7.12
CA ARG A 38 -7.18 0.34 -8.37
C ARG A 38 -7.32 1.84 -8.22
N GLU A 39 -8.33 2.31 -7.50
CA GLU A 39 -8.52 3.73 -7.20
C GLU A 39 -7.40 4.30 -6.33
N LEU A 40 -7.00 3.56 -5.28
CA LEU A 40 -5.89 3.95 -4.42
C LEU A 40 -4.57 3.99 -5.18
N LEU A 41 -4.28 2.97 -6.01
CA LEU A 41 -3.10 2.95 -6.88
C LEU A 41 -3.09 4.15 -7.84
N ARG A 42 -4.22 4.45 -8.49
CA ARG A 42 -4.30 5.60 -9.40
C ARG A 42 -4.02 6.93 -8.68
N ARG A 43 -4.56 7.10 -7.47
CA ARG A 43 -4.30 8.29 -6.64
C ARG A 43 -2.85 8.35 -6.19
N GLY A 44 -2.29 7.23 -5.76
CA GLY A 44 -0.88 7.13 -5.37
C GLY A 44 0.07 7.51 -6.50
N LEU A 45 -0.16 6.98 -7.71
CA LEU A 45 0.65 7.30 -8.90
C LEU A 45 0.54 8.76 -9.35
N ALA A 46 -0.56 9.44 -9.02
CA ALA A 46 -0.78 10.84 -9.34
C ALA A 46 -0.33 11.81 -8.22
N SER A 47 0.09 11.29 -7.05
CA SER A 47 0.56 12.11 -5.94
C SER A 47 2.02 12.53 -6.15
N ASP A 48 2.35 13.77 -5.78
CA ASP A 48 3.73 14.20 -5.62
C ASP A 48 4.25 13.81 -4.22
N GLY A 49 5.49 13.29 -4.14
CA GLY A 49 6.16 12.97 -2.86
C GLY A 49 6.31 11.48 -2.53
N PHE A 50 6.93 10.71 -3.43
CA PHE A 50 7.21 9.29 -3.21
C PHE A 50 8.38 9.06 -2.25
N LEU A 51 8.26 8.01 -1.44
CA LEU A 51 9.41 7.44 -0.74
C LEU A 51 10.28 6.74 -1.79
N THR A 52 11.51 7.21 -1.99
CA THR A 52 12.53 6.42 -2.68
C THR A 52 12.87 5.21 -1.81
N ALA A 53 12.58 4.01 -2.32
CA ALA A 53 12.96 2.78 -1.64
C ALA A 53 14.49 2.63 -1.65
N GLU A 54 15.09 2.52 -0.47
CA GLU A 54 16.49 2.11 -0.35
C GLU A 54 16.62 0.62 -0.73
N MET A 55 17.81 0.21 -1.20
CA MET A 55 18.07 -1.20 -1.49
C MET A 55 17.88 -2.04 -0.22
N GLY A 56 17.00 -3.04 -0.31
CA GLY A 56 16.69 -3.94 0.81
C GLY A 56 15.47 -3.56 1.64
N ALA A 57 14.76 -2.48 1.29
CA ALA A 57 13.53 -2.08 1.97
C ALA A 57 12.46 -3.18 1.90
N LYS A 58 11.87 -3.51 3.05
CA LYS A 58 10.82 -4.53 3.17
C LYS A 58 9.47 -3.93 2.77
N SER A 59 8.58 -4.77 2.23
CA SER A 59 7.22 -4.35 1.86
C SER A 59 6.43 -3.75 3.02
N GLN A 60 6.70 -4.19 4.25
CA GLN A 60 6.07 -3.67 5.48
C GLN A 60 6.44 -2.20 5.78
N GLU A 61 7.56 -1.70 5.26
CA GLU A 61 7.98 -0.30 5.42
C GLU A 61 7.12 0.65 4.57
N PHE A 62 6.43 0.11 3.56
CA PHE A 62 5.49 0.84 2.69
C PHE A 62 4.03 0.59 3.08
N GLY A 63 3.77 0.44 4.39
CA GLY A 63 2.45 0.14 4.92
C GLY A 63 1.35 1.12 4.46
N VAL A 64 0.12 0.63 4.35
CA VAL A 64 -1.05 1.40 3.91
C VAL A 64 -1.49 2.39 4.99
N LEU A 65 -1.21 2.06 6.24
CA LEU A 65 -1.41 2.94 7.39
C LEU A 65 -0.10 3.64 7.70
N ARG A 66 -0.17 4.95 8.03
CA ARG A 66 0.99 5.61 8.63
C ARG A 66 1.31 4.87 9.92
N PRO A 67 2.59 4.54 10.20
CA PRO A 67 2.94 4.24 11.57
C PRO A 67 2.51 5.46 12.39
N ASN A 68 1.65 5.25 13.38
CA ASN A 68 1.54 6.22 14.48
C ASN A 68 2.98 6.55 14.87
N GLY A 69 3.29 7.84 15.10
CA GLY A 69 4.64 8.41 15.16
C GLY A 69 5.59 7.89 16.25
N ASP A 70 5.63 6.59 16.50
CA ASP A 70 6.67 5.88 17.19
C ASP A 70 7.72 5.53 16.14
N GLY A 71 8.63 6.49 15.91
CA GLY A 71 9.87 6.25 15.20
C GLY A 71 10.64 5.13 15.86
N LYS A 72 10.42 3.90 15.40
CA LYS A 72 11.41 2.83 15.55
C LYS A 72 12.42 3.01 14.42
N THR A 73 13.36 3.91 14.68
CA THR A 73 14.69 3.87 14.07
C THR A 73 15.17 2.41 14.12
N PRO A 74 15.52 1.78 12.99
CA PRO A 74 16.17 0.49 13.04
C PRO A 74 17.41 0.61 13.94
N PRO A 75 17.67 -0.34 14.86
CA PRO A 75 18.91 -0.30 15.61
C PRO A 75 20.04 -0.42 14.59
N GLU A 76 20.87 0.61 14.54
CA GLU A 76 22.22 0.55 13.99
C GLU A 76 22.94 -0.61 14.67
N GLN A 77 23.01 -1.75 13.97
CA GLN A 77 23.83 -2.87 14.41
C GLN A 77 25.25 -2.58 13.96
N ALA A 78 26.01 -2.10 14.95
CA ALA A 78 27.45 -1.94 14.96
C ALA A 78 28.19 -3.23 14.58
N GLU A 79 29.30 -3.05 13.87
CA GLU A 79 30.37 -4.02 13.66
C GLU A 79 31.17 -4.29 14.95
#